data_AF-A0A1F4IAK9-F1
#
_entry.id   AF-A0A1F4IAK9-F1
#
_cell.length_a   1.000
_cell.length_b   1.000
_cell.length_c   1.000
_cell.angle_alpha   90.00
_cell.angle_beta   90.00
_cell.angle_gamma   90.00
#
_symmetry.space_group_name_H-M   'P 1'
#
loop_
_entity.id
_entity.type
_entity.pdbx_description
1 polymer ?
#
loop_
_entity_poly.entity_id
_entity_poly.type
_entity_poly.pdbx_seq_one_letter_code
_entity_poly.pdbx_strand_id
1 'polypeptide(L)'
;MAADVTTAGTNPGVGGTVTTSSGLVFKLMKAGTGPSPAATDTVKVHYRGTLADGKEFDSSYSRGKPLEFPLNRVIKCWTEGVQRLQVGGSARLTCPPAIAYGERGAGGVIPPNATLTFDVELLGIVGR
;
A
#
# COMPACT_ATOMS: atom_id res chain seq x y z
N MET A 1 7.03 -23.44 15.97
CA MET A 1 6.71 -22.03 15.64
C MET A 1 6.87 -21.91 14.14
N ALA A 2 5.80 -21.64 13.40
CA ALA A 2 5.78 -21.80 11.95
C ALA A 2 6.84 -20.93 11.28
N ALA A 3 7.75 -21.61 10.57
CA ALA A 3 8.69 -21.05 9.63
C ALA A 3 7.93 -20.65 8.36
N ASP A 4 8.32 -19.56 7.73
CA ASP A 4 8.35 -19.54 6.27
C ASP A 4 9.49 -18.65 5.77
N VAL A 5 10.23 -19.25 4.86
CA VAL A 5 11.45 -18.79 4.22
C VAL A 5 11.07 -17.98 2.97
N THR A 6 12.06 -17.63 2.14
CA THR A 6 11.96 -17.36 0.68
C THR A 6 11.71 -15.90 0.27
N THR A 7 12.71 -15.16 -0.23
CA THR A 7 13.28 -15.16 -1.59
C THR A 7 12.65 -14.08 -2.46
N ALA A 8 13.52 -13.20 -2.98
CA ALA A 8 13.20 -12.25 -4.02
C ALA A 8 12.61 -12.97 -5.25
N GLY A 9 11.33 -12.73 -5.58
CA GLY A 9 10.77 -13.10 -6.88
C GLY A 9 9.34 -13.64 -6.92
N THR A 10 8.73 -14.02 -5.80
CA THR A 10 7.37 -14.60 -5.79
C THR A 10 6.44 -13.78 -4.90
N ASN A 11 5.23 -13.48 -5.37
CA ASN A 11 4.21 -12.81 -4.56
C ASN A 11 4.01 -13.60 -3.26
N PRO A 12 4.02 -12.96 -2.08
CA PRO A 12 3.81 -13.67 -0.83
C PRO A 12 2.45 -14.39 -0.89
N GLY A 13 2.39 -15.63 -0.41
CA GLY A 13 1.11 -16.29 -0.16
C GLY A 13 0.23 -15.45 0.78
N VAL A 14 -1.07 -15.70 0.82
CA VAL A 14 -1.99 -14.97 1.71
C VAL A 14 -1.49 -15.03 3.15
N GLY A 15 -1.23 -13.86 3.77
CA GLY A 15 -0.62 -13.72 5.09
C GLY A 15 0.90 -13.49 5.10
N GLY A 16 1.57 -13.70 3.97
CA GLY A 16 3.01 -13.50 3.80
C GLY A 16 3.38 -12.01 3.83
N THR A 17 4.49 -11.73 4.53
CA THR A 17 5.05 -10.38 4.65
C THR A 17 6.38 -10.33 3.92
N VAL A 18 6.54 -9.37 3.01
CA VAL A 18 7.75 -9.14 2.22
C VAL A 18 8.26 -7.75 2.54
N THR A 19 9.50 -7.68 2.99
CA THR A 19 10.20 -6.41 3.18
C THR A 19 11.07 -6.15 1.96
N THR A 20 10.85 -5.02 1.29
CA THR A 20 11.68 -4.60 0.16
C THR A 20 12.97 -3.94 0.64
N SER A 21 13.96 -3.83 -0.25
CA SER A 21 15.22 -3.11 0.03
C SER A 21 15.03 -1.62 0.33
N SER A 22 13.89 -1.04 -0.07
CA SER A 22 13.49 0.33 0.24
C SER A 22 12.90 0.49 1.66
N GLY A 23 12.70 -0.61 2.38
CA GLY A 23 12.12 -0.65 3.72
C GLY A 23 10.59 -0.71 3.74
N LEU A 24 9.92 -0.80 2.58
CA LEU A 24 8.49 -1.08 2.51
C LEU A 24 8.24 -2.49 3.04
N VAL A 25 7.31 -2.61 3.98
CA VAL A 25 6.78 -3.91 4.42
C VAL A 25 5.44 -4.12 3.75
N PHE A 26 5.41 -5.03 2.77
CA PHE A 26 4.21 -5.45 2.06
C PHE A 26 3.67 -6.72 2.71
N LYS A 27 2.44 -6.68 3.21
CA LYS A 27 1.75 -7.87 3.74
C LYS A 27 0.52 -8.15 2.92
N LEU A 28 0.48 -9.30 2.24
CA LEU A 28 -0.71 -9.69 1.48
C LEU A 28 -1.80 -10.12 2.45
N MET A 29 -2.93 -9.42 2.43
CA MET A 29 -4.10 -9.74 3.25
C MET A 29 -5.07 -10.64 2.48
N LYS A 30 -5.26 -10.35 1.19
CA LYS A 30 -6.09 -11.13 0.27
C LYS A 30 -5.43 -11.16 -1.10
N ALA A 31 -5.21 -12.35 -1.63
CA ALA A 31 -4.75 -12.51 -3.01
C ALA A 31 -5.87 -12.06 -3.97
N GLY A 32 -5.52 -11.20 -4.93
CA GLY A 32 -6.39 -10.88 -6.05
C GLY A 32 -6.27 -11.95 -7.14
N THR A 33 -7.20 -11.94 -8.08
CA THR A 33 -7.18 -12.85 -9.25
C THR A 33 -7.03 -12.10 -10.56
N GLY A 34 -7.10 -10.76 -10.53
CA GLY A 34 -6.98 -9.93 -11.72
C GLY A 34 -5.53 -9.51 -12.03
N PRO A 35 -5.37 -8.64 -13.05
CA PRO A 35 -4.05 -8.13 -13.43
C PRO A 35 -3.44 -7.25 -12.35
N SER A 36 -2.11 -7.17 -12.34
CA SER A 36 -1.38 -6.19 -11.53
C SER A 36 -1.28 -4.85 -12.29
N PRO A 37 -1.45 -3.71 -11.60
CA PRO A 37 -1.32 -2.40 -12.22
C PRO A 37 0.15 -2.06 -12.49
N ALA A 38 0.41 -1.31 -13.56
CA ALA A 38 1.70 -0.69 -13.82
C ALA A 38 1.86 0.63 -13.05
N ALA A 39 3.09 1.09 -12.82
CA ALA A 39 3.38 2.36 -12.14
C ALA A 39 2.70 3.59 -12.76
N THR A 40 2.36 3.53 -14.06
CA THR A 40 1.68 4.62 -14.79
C THR A 40 0.16 4.49 -14.82
N ASP A 41 -0.38 3.34 -14.39
CA ASP A 41 -1.81 3.08 -14.45
C ASP A 41 -2.55 3.87 -13.35
N THR A 42 -3.82 4.18 -13.63
CA THR A 42 -4.74 4.71 -12.62
C THR A 42 -5.44 3.55 -11.95
N VAL A 43 -5.40 3.50 -10.62
CA VAL A 43 -6.01 2.42 -9.85
C VAL A 43 -7.22 2.95 -9.09
N LYS A 44 -8.23 2.09 -8.96
CA LYS A 44 -9.39 2.31 -8.11
C LYS A 44 -9.23 1.45 -6.87
N VAL A 45 -9.10 2.10 -5.71
CA VAL A 45 -8.82 1.41 -4.45
C VAL A 45 -9.73 1.88 -3.33
N HIS A 46 -10.02 0.95 -2.42
CA HIS A 46 -10.33 1.33 -1.06
C HIS A 46 -9.05 1.37 -0.24
N TYR A 47 -8.97 2.31 0.70
CA TYR A 47 -7.81 2.39 1.58
C TYR A 47 -8.14 3.00 2.92
N ARG A 48 -7.30 2.66 3.89
CA ARG A 48 -7.26 3.27 5.21
C ARG A 48 -5.80 3.52 5.59
N GLY A 49 -5.46 4.80 5.75
CA GLY A 49 -4.17 5.27 6.22
C GLY A 49 -4.20 5.56 7.71
N THR A 50 -3.36 4.86 8.46
CA THR A 50 -3.14 5.08 9.89
C THR A 50 -1.68 5.40 10.16
N LEU A 51 -1.44 6.22 11.17
CA LEU A 51 -0.12 6.44 11.75
C LEU A 51 0.31 5.20 12.55
N ALA A 52 1.60 5.11 12.89
CA ALA A 52 2.15 4.01 13.70
C ALA A 52 1.56 3.93 15.12
N ASP A 53 0.99 5.02 15.62
CA ASP A 53 0.24 5.10 16.89
C ASP A 53 -1.21 4.58 16.78
N GLY A 54 -1.65 4.18 15.57
CA GLY A 54 -3.01 3.73 15.28
C GLY A 54 -3.99 4.85 14.93
N LYS A 55 -3.56 6.12 14.94
CA LYS A 55 -4.42 7.25 14.56
C LYS A 55 -4.70 7.23 13.06
N GLU A 56 -5.96 7.07 12.69
CA GLU A 56 -6.41 7.23 11.31
C GLU A 56 -6.25 8.69 10.87
N PHE A 57 -5.58 8.90 9.75
CA PHE A 57 -5.42 10.23 9.17
C PHE A 57 -6.20 10.39 7.87
N ASP A 58 -6.45 9.29 7.16
CA ASP A 58 -7.21 9.31 5.91
C ASP A 58 -7.85 7.94 5.66
N SER A 59 -9.08 7.92 5.16
CA SER A 59 -9.83 6.69 4.89
C SER A 59 -10.85 6.92 3.79
N SER A 60 -10.82 6.10 2.74
CA SER A 60 -11.84 6.16 1.70
C SER A 60 -13.17 5.56 2.16
N TYR A 61 -13.15 4.64 3.14
CA TYR A 61 -14.35 4.11 3.77
C TYR A 61 -15.14 5.20 4.51
N SER A 62 -14.42 6.11 5.20
CA SER A 62 -15.04 7.28 5.86
C SER A 62 -15.76 8.20 4.86
N ARG A 63 -15.26 8.27 3.63
CA ARG A 63 -15.89 9.02 2.53
C ARG A 63 -16.99 8.26 1.78
N GLY A 64 -17.20 6.98 2.08
CA GLY A 64 -18.20 6.14 1.42
C GLY A 64 -17.98 5.88 -0.07
N LYS A 65 -16.82 6.23 -0.63
CA LYS A 65 -16.51 6.04 -2.05
C LYS A 65 -15.05 5.63 -2.27
N PRO A 66 -14.76 4.74 -3.24
CA PRO A 66 -13.39 4.44 -3.62
C PRO A 66 -12.63 5.68 -4.07
N LEU A 67 -11.31 5.65 -3.95
CA LEU A 67 -10.45 6.69 -4.50
C LEU A 67 -9.77 6.18 -5.77
N GLU A 68 -9.71 7.05 -6.77
CA GLU A 68 -9.03 6.81 -8.03
C GLU A 68 -7.84 7.76 -8.12
N PHE A 69 -6.64 7.22 -8.28
CA PHE A 69 -5.44 8.03 -8.49
C PHE A 69 -4.40 7.27 -9.34
N PRO A 70 -3.55 8.02 -10.05
CA PRO A 70 -2.48 7.42 -10.83
C PRO A 70 -1.29 7.06 -9.92
N LEU A 71 -0.74 5.85 -10.11
CA LEU A 71 0.34 5.32 -9.27
C LEU A 71 1.65 6.12 -9.38
N ASN A 72 1.79 6.98 -10.39
CA ASN A 72 2.95 7.85 -10.59
C ASN A 72 2.85 9.21 -9.86
N ARG A 73 1.73 9.52 -9.20
CA ARG A 73 1.54 10.76 -8.41
C ARG A 73 1.41 10.52 -6.90
N VAL A 74 1.62 9.30 -6.45
CA VAL A 74 1.59 8.92 -5.04
C VAL A 74 3.00 8.72 -4.49
N ILE A 75 3.09 8.52 -3.18
CA ILE A 75 4.36 8.23 -2.52
C ILE A 75 4.99 6.94 -3.05
N LYS A 76 6.33 6.87 -3.09
CA LYS A 76 7.08 5.73 -3.63
C LYS A 76 6.63 4.39 -3.04
N CYS A 77 6.32 4.37 -1.75
CA CYS A 77 5.79 3.18 -1.07
C CYS A 77 4.53 2.61 -1.74
N TRP A 78 3.59 3.48 -2.11
CA TRP A 78 2.36 3.07 -2.79
C TRP A 78 2.64 2.60 -4.20
N THR A 79 3.47 3.33 -4.95
CA THR A 79 3.89 2.93 -6.29
C THR A 79 4.53 1.54 -6.25
N GLU A 80 5.44 1.26 -5.31
CA GLU A 80 6.10 -0.04 -5.17
C GLU A 80 5.15 -1.15 -4.67
N GLY A 81 4.30 -0.84 -3.67
CA GLY A 81 3.43 -1.81 -3.02
C GLY A 81 2.23 -2.23 -3.87
N VAL A 82 1.53 -1.27 -4.49
CA VAL A 82 0.30 -1.56 -5.24
C VAL A 82 0.60 -2.30 -6.55
N GLN A 83 1.74 -2.07 -7.18
CA GLN A 83 2.19 -2.84 -8.35
C GLN A 83 2.37 -4.34 -8.06
N ARG A 84 2.61 -4.71 -6.79
CA ARG A 84 2.71 -6.10 -6.35
C ARG A 84 1.33 -6.72 -6.05
N LEU A 85 0.30 -5.90 -5.94
CA LEU A 85 -1.06 -6.35 -5.70
C LEU A 85 -1.75 -6.72 -7.02
N GLN A 86 -2.76 -7.57 -6.92
CA GLN A 86 -3.60 -7.97 -8.04
C GLN A 86 -5.01 -7.42 -7.83
N VAL A 87 -5.71 -7.10 -8.92
CA VAL A 87 -7.10 -6.63 -8.84
C VAL A 87 -7.98 -7.66 -8.12
N GLY A 88 -8.81 -7.17 -7.18
CA GLY A 88 -9.61 -7.97 -6.24
C GLY A 88 -8.88 -8.37 -4.95
N GLY A 89 -7.59 -8.04 -4.86
CA GLY A 89 -6.75 -8.31 -3.70
C GLY A 89 -6.67 -7.15 -2.71
N SER A 90 -6.20 -7.44 -1.50
CA SER A 90 -5.90 -6.44 -0.49
C SER A 90 -4.56 -6.71 0.17
N ALA A 91 -3.85 -5.65 0.55
CA ALA A 91 -2.58 -5.73 1.21
C ALA A 91 -2.42 -4.58 2.21
N ARG A 92 -1.60 -4.82 3.22
CA ARG A 92 -1.13 -3.82 4.17
C ARG A 92 0.27 -3.38 3.77
N LEU A 93 0.44 -2.08 3.54
CA LEU A 93 1.70 -1.45 3.22
C LEU A 93 2.16 -0.65 4.43
N THR A 94 3.28 -1.04 5.04
CA THR A 94 3.94 -0.20 6.04
C THR A 94 5.06 0.57 5.36
N CYS A 95 4.88 1.88 5.30
CA CYS A 95 5.73 2.83 4.61
C CYS A 95 6.58 3.60 5.62
N PRO A 96 7.91 3.36 5.68
CA PRO A 96 8.79 4.23 6.45
C PRO A 96 8.82 5.64 5.84
N PRO A 97 9.17 6.66 6.64
CA PRO A 97 9.15 8.05 6.20
C PRO A 97 9.99 8.32 4.94
N ALA A 98 11.10 7.61 4.76
CA ALA A 98 12.00 7.74 3.60
C ALA A 98 11.31 7.51 2.24
N ILE A 99 10.25 6.69 2.19
CA ILE A 99 9.46 6.39 0.99
C ILE A 99 8.01 6.87 1.10
N ALA A 100 7.72 7.72 2.09
CA ALA A 100 6.45 8.37 2.34
C ALA A 100 6.60 9.91 2.28
N TYR A 101 6.45 10.60 3.41
CA TYR A 101 6.50 12.08 3.49
C TYR A 101 7.79 12.64 4.11
N GLY A 102 8.72 11.78 4.51
CA GLY A 102 10.03 12.16 5.05
C GLY A 102 9.96 13.10 6.26
N GLU A 103 10.98 13.92 6.41
CA GLU A 103 11.10 14.93 7.47
C GLU A 103 10.10 16.09 7.31
N ARG A 104 9.53 16.26 6.11
CA ARG A 104 8.56 17.33 5.85
C ARG A 104 7.18 17.04 6.44
N GLY A 105 6.81 15.76 6.55
CA GLY A 105 5.45 15.37 6.91
C GLY A 105 4.41 15.91 5.91
N ALA A 106 3.15 16.00 6.32
CA ALA A 106 2.07 16.55 5.50
C ALA A 106 1.13 17.43 6.33
N GLY A 107 1.27 18.76 6.18
CA GLY A 107 0.25 19.75 6.53
C GLY A 107 -0.31 19.69 7.96
N GLY A 108 0.45 19.17 8.93
CA GLY A 108 0.01 18.98 10.32
C GLY A 108 -0.81 17.72 10.60
N VAL A 109 -1.15 16.95 9.57
CA VAL A 109 -1.86 15.66 9.70
C VAL A 109 -0.88 14.51 9.85
N ILE A 110 0.23 14.55 9.10
CA ILE A 110 1.30 13.56 9.15
C ILE A 110 2.54 14.22 9.76
N PRO A 111 3.02 13.77 10.92
CA PRO A 111 4.20 14.35 11.55
C PRO A 111 5.49 14.08 10.73
N PRO A 112 6.54 14.88 10.94
CA PRO A 112 7.88 14.60 10.43
C PRO A 112 8.34 13.19 10.81
N ASN A 113 8.97 12.48 9.87
CA ASN A 113 9.52 11.15 10.09
C ASN A 113 8.50 10.10 10.56
N ALA A 114 7.22 10.30 10.24
CA ALA A 114 6.18 9.34 10.57
C ALA A 114 6.22 8.10 9.67
N THR A 115 6.13 6.92 10.29
CA THR A 115 5.82 5.67 9.60
C THR A 115 4.31 5.58 9.40
N LEU A 116 3.90 5.27 8.18
CA LEU A 116 2.51 5.16 7.79
C LEU A 116 2.15 3.71 7.50
N THR A 117 0.98 3.30 7.96
CA THR A 117 0.40 2.00 7.60
C THR A 117 -0.82 2.25 6.73
N PHE A 118 -0.84 1.64 5.56
CA PHE A 118 -1.96 1.72 4.63
C PHE A 118 -2.53 0.33 4.43
N ASP A 119 -3.78 0.12 4.82
CA ASP A 119 -4.57 -1.00 4.35
C ASP A 119 -5.14 -0.60 2.98
N VAL A 120 -4.76 -1.29 1.92
CA VAL A 120 -5.18 -1.00 0.55
C VAL A 120 -5.90 -2.21 -0.03
N GLU A 121 -7.04 -1.96 -0.66
CA GLU A 121 -7.85 -2.93 -1.38
C GLU A 121 -7.98 -2.47 -2.82
N LEU A 122 -7.43 -3.24 -3.75
CA LEU A 122 -7.45 -2.92 -5.17
C LEU A 122 -8.74 -3.43 -5.80
N LEU A 123 -9.62 -2.49 -6.16
CA LEU A 123 -10.91 -2.81 -6.79
C LEU A 123 -10.78 -2.98 -8.29
N GLY A 124 -9.87 -2.22 -8.93
CA GLY A 124 -9.70 -2.26 -10.37
C GLY A 124 -8.64 -1.29 -10.88
N ILE A 125 -8.37 -1.37 -12.18
CA ILE A 125 -7.49 -0.46 -12.91
C ILE A 125 -8.39 0.38 -13.82
N VAL A 126 -8.35 1.69 -13.68
CA VAL A 126 -9.16 2.60 -14.50
C VAL A 126 -8.57 2.63 -15.91
N GLY A 127 -9.38 2.27 -16.90
CA GLY A 127 -8.99 2.25 -18.31
C GLY A 127 -8.39 0.93 -18.81
N ARG A 128 -8.55 -0.17 -18.06
CA ARG A 128 -8.25 -1.54 -18.51
C ARG A 128 -9.41 -2.50 -18.24
#